data_AF-A0A1L1STM3-F1
#
_entry.id   AF-A0A1L1STM3-F1
#
_cell.length_a   1.000
_cell.length_b   1.000
_cell.length_c   1.000
_cell.angle_alpha   90.00
_cell.angle_beta   90.00
_cell.angle_gamma   90.00
#
_symmetry.space_group_name_H-M   'P 1'
#
loop_
_entity.id
_entity.type
_entity.pdbx_description
1 polymer ?
#
loop_
_entity_poly.entity_id
_entity_poly.type
_entity_poly.pdbx_seq_one_letter_code
_entity_poly.pdbx_strand_id
1 'polypeptide(L)'
;MELPLSQATLRHTLLLLPALLSSGQGELAPQIDGQTWAERALRENEHHAFTCRVAGGSATPRLAWYLDGQLQEATTSRLLSVG
;
A
#
# COMPACT_ATOMS: atom_id res chain seq x y z
N MET A 1 -35.33 30.94 -17.86
CA MET A 1 -35.40 30.42 -16.47
C MET A 1 -34.12 29.64 -16.24
N GLU A 2 -33.07 30.30 -15.76
CA GLU A 2 -31.80 29.65 -15.45
C GLU A 2 -31.87 29.05 -14.04
N LEU A 3 -31.55 27.77 -13.94
CA LEU A 3 -31.51 27.02 -12.70
C LEU A 3 -30.34 27.53 -11.83
N PRO A 4 -30.53 27.82 -10.53
CA PRO A 4 -29.44 28.16 -9.62
C PRO A 4 -28.69 26.88 -9.17
N LEU A 5 -28.40 25.97 -10.10
CA LEU A 5 -27.72 24.70 -9.84
C LEU A 5 -26.18 24.84 -9.87
N SER A 6 -25.67 26.08 -9.93
CA SER A 6 -24.33 26.36 -10.45
C SER A 6 -23.26 26.55 -9.38
N GLN A 7 -23.54 27.19 -8.24
CA GLN A 7 -22.46 27.57 -7.30
C GLN A 7 -22.25 26.63 -6.12
N ALA A 8 -23.34 26.18 -5.48
CA ALA A 8 -23.23 25.33 -4.29
C ALA A 8 -22.62 23.99 -4.67
N THR A 9 -23.19 23.31 -5.66
CA THR A 9 -22.70 22.04 -6.21
C THR A 9 -21.23 22.12 -6.60
N LEU A 10 -20.84 23.14 -7.37
CA LEU A 10 -19.48 23.30 -7.88
C LEU A 10 -18.44 23.55 -6.77
N ARG A 11 -18.80 24.31 -5.73
CA ARG A 11 -17.97 24.47 -4.52
C ARG A 11 -17.79 23.15 -3.77
N HIS A 12 -18.85 22.36 -3.63
CA HIS A 12 -18.78 21.06 -2.95
C HIS A 12 -17.94 20.06 -3.77
N THR A 13 -18.07 20.03 -5.10
CA THR A 13 -17.22 19.19 -5.95
C THR A 13 -15.76 19.60 -5.89
N LEU A 14 -15.46 20.90 -5.85
CA LEU A 14 -14.08 21.41 -5.71
C LEU A 14 -13.45 21.09 -4.35
N LEU A 15 -14.24 21.07 -3.28
CA LEU A 15 -13.77 20.72 -1.94
C LEU A 15 -13.53 19.21 -1.77
N LEU A 16 -14.24 18.37 -2.51
CA LEU A 16 -14.09 16.91 -2.49
C LEU A 16 -12.95 16.42 -3.40
N LEU A 17 -12.58 17.19 -4.43
CA LEU A 17 -11.53 16.85 -5.39
C LEU A 17 -10.18 16.49 -4.74
N PRO A 18 -9.65 17.26 -3.76
CA PRO A 18 -8.38 16.94 -3.10
C PRO A 18 -8.44 15.62 -2.33
N ALA A 19 -9.57 15.30 -1.69
CA ALA A 19 -9.77 14.05 -0.97
C ALA A 19 -9.83 12.85 -1.94
N LEU A 20 -10.47 13.04 -3.10
CA LEU A 20 -10.53 12.03 -4.17
C LEU A 20 -9.17 11.81 -4.87
N LEU A 21 -8.33 12.85 -4.95
CA LEU A 21 -6.99 12.76 -5.53
C LEU A 21 -5.95 12.20 -4.54
N SER A 22 -6.19 12.36 -3.23
CA SER A 22 -5.30 11.88 -2.17
C SER A 22 -5.54 10.41 -1.80
N SER A 23 -6.71 9.84 -2.11
CA SER A 23 -7.03 8.43 -1.87
C SER A 23 -6.20 7.50 -2.78
N GLY A 24 -4.94 7.29 -2.41
CA GLY A 24 -4.01 6.43 -3.13
C GLY A 24 -2.57 6.92 -3.13
N GLN A 25 -2.29 8.16 -2.69
CA GLN A 25 -0.93 8.70 -2.65
C GLN A 25 -0.09 8.19 -1.46
N GLY A 26 -0.68 7.47 -0.51
CA GLY A 26 0.00 7.03 0.72
C GLY A 26 0.26 5.53 0.86
N GLU A 27 -0.47 4.70 0.11
CA GLU A 27 -0.28 3.25 0.18
C GLU A 27 0.84 2.88 -0.79
N LEU A 28 2.00 2.50 -0.24
CA LEU A 28 3.06 1.92 -1.05
C LEU A 28 2.50 0.67 -1.71
N ALA A 29 2.93 0.36 -2.93
CA ALA A 29 2.58 -0.91 -3.57
C ALA A 29 3.61 -1.98 -3.16
N PRO A 30 3.40 -2.74 -2.07
CA PRO A 30 4.35 -3.76 -1.64
C PRO A 30 4.40 -4.89 -2.66
N GLN A 31 5.62 -5.37 -2.88
CA GLN A 31 5.89 -6.56 -3.68
C GLN A 31 6.49 -7.63 -2.78
N ILE A 32 5.96 -8.84 -2.85
CA ILE A 32 6.52 -10.02 -2.18
C ILE A 32 7.45 -10.69 -3.17
N ASP A 33 8.71 -10.87 -2.77
CA ASP A 33 9.78 -11.37 -3.64
C ASP A 33 9.98 -10.56 -4.93
N GLY A 34 9.68 -9.26 -4.87
CA GLY A 34 9.76 -8.36 -6.03
C GLY A 34 8.62 -8.53 -7.03
N GLN A 35 7.58 -9.30 -6.71
CA GLN A 35 6.37 -9.46 -7.53
C GLN A 35 5.16 -8.86 -6.80
N THR A 36 4.25 -8.22 -7.54
CA THR A 36 2.99 -7.65 -6.98
C THR A 36 1.98 -8.75 -6.61
N TRP A 37 2.05 -9.90 -7.28
CA TRP A 37 1.30 -11.11 -6.95
C TRP A 37 2.31 -12.25 -6.95
N ALA A 38 2.52 -12.88 -5.79
CA ALA A 38 3.48 -13.96 -5.63
C ALA A 38 2.72 -15.24 -5.26
N GLU A 39 2.64 -16.18 -6.20
CA GLU A 39 2.34 -17.58 -5.90
C GLU A 39 3.65 -18.35 -5.94
N ARG A 40 3.89 -19.16 -4.90
CA ARG A 40 5.10 -19.99 -4.80
C ARG A 40 4.74 -21.32 -4.16
N ALA A 41 5.10 -22.40 -4.82
CA ALA A 41 5.12 -23.72 -4.20
C ALA A 41 6.45 -23.92 -3.47
N LEU A 42 6.39 -24.21 -2.18
CA LEU A 42 7.56 -24.59 -1.37
C LEU A 42 7.55 -26.11 -1.15
N ARG A 43 8.72 -26.71 -1.00
CA ARG A 43 8.80 -28.13 -0.61
C ARG A 43 8.56 -28.26 0.89
N GLU A 44 8.07 -29.43 1.31
CA GLU A 44 7.90 -29.72 2.73
C GLU A 44 9.25 -29.60 3.45
N ASN A 45 9.25 -28.92 4.60
CA ASN A 45 10.44 -28.60 5.42
C ASN A 45 11.48 -27.68 4.76
N GLU A 46 11.13 -27.02 3.65
CA GLU A 46 11.98 -25.98 3.07
C GLU A 46 11.95 -24.72 3.95
N HIS A 47 13.13 -24.16 4.22
CA HIS A 47 13.24 -22.84 4.83
C HIS A 47 13.27 -21.77 3.74
N HIS A 48 12.31 -20.85 3.78
CA HIS A 48 12.20 -19.78 2.80
C HIS A 48 12.14 -18.41 3.49
N ALA A 49 12.87 -17.44 2.94
CA ALA A 49 12.84 -16.06 3.38
C ALA A 49 12.05 -15.23 2.37
N PHE A 50 10.89 -14.74 2.80
CA PHE A 50 10.10 -13.80 2.01
C PHE A 50 10.68 -12.40 2.10
N THR A 51 10.68 -11.67 0.98
CA THR A 51 11.17 -10.29 0.92
C THR A 51 10.04 -9.34 0.57
N CYS A 52 9.95 -8.20 1.26
CA CYS A 52 9.02 -7.12 0.90
C CYS A 52 9.82 -5.98 0.27
N ARG A 53 9.46 -5.60 -0.96
CA ARG A 53 10.03 -4.45 -1.67
C ARG A 53 8.95 -3.41 -1.88
N VAL A 54 9.26 -2.18 -1.52
CA VAL A 54 8.41 -1.01 -1.75
C VAL A 54 9.25 0.08 -2.42
N ALA A 55 8.64 0.85 -3.30
CA ALA A 55 9.26 2.01 -3.93
C ALA A 55 8.40 3.26 -3.69
N GLY A 56 9.06 4.40 -3.52
CA GLY A 56 8.40 5.66 -3.20
C GLY A 56 8.11 5.84 -1.70
N GLY A 57 7.46 6.96 -1.37
CA GLY A 57 7.21 7.40 0.00
C GLY A 57 8.27 8.36 0.54
N SER A 58 7.84 9.34 1.34
CA SER A 58 8.72 10.32 1.99
C SER A 58 9.14 9.90 3.41
N ALA A 59 8.52 8.86 3.96
CA ALA A 59 8.76 8.36 5.31
C ALA A 59 9.32 6.93 5.29
N THR A 60 10.06 6.57 6.33
CA THR A 60 10.53 5.19 6.51
C THR A 60 9.32 4.25 6.67
N PRO A 61 9.17 3.22 5.83
CA PRO A 61 8.03 2.32 5.91
C PRO A 61 8.12 1.43 7.16
N ARG A 62 6.97 0.94 7.62
CA ARG A 62 6.87 -0.10 8.64
C ARG A 62 6.54 -1.42 7.95
N LEU A 63 7.26 -2.48 8.31
CA LEU A 63 7.02 -3.82 7.79
C LEU A 63 6.21 -4.63 8.81
N ALA A 64 5.17 -5.30 8.34
CA ALA A 64 4.41 -6.30 9.06
C ALA A 64 4.06 -7.44 8.10
N TRP A 65 4.08 -8.68 8.60
CA TRP A 65 3.70 -9.87 7.84
C TRP A 65 2.38 -10.41 8.37
N TYR A 66 1.52 -10.89 7.48
CA TYR A 66 0.25 -11.50 7.83
C TYR A 66 0.14 -12.86 7.14
N LEU A 67 -0.31 -13.87 7.88
CA LEU A 67 -0.68 -15.18 7.34
C LEU A 67 -2.17 -15.34 7.56
N ASP A 68 -2.93 -15.54 6.48
CA ASP A 68 -4.40 -15.64 6.53
C ASP A 68 -5.08 -14.51 7.33
N GLY A 69 -4.53 -13.29 7.19
CA GLY A 69 -5.01 -12.09 7.88
C GLY A 69 -4.57 -11.95 9.34
N GLN A 70 -3.83 -12.91 9.89
CA GLN A 70 -3.28 -12.84 11.25
C GLN A 70 -1.85 -12.30 11.25
N LEU A 71 -1.60 -11.29 12.08
CA LEU A 71 -0.28 -10.67 12.25
C LEU A 71 0.76 -11.71 12.69
N GLN A 72 1.90 -11.74 12.01
CA GLN A 72 3.02 -12.62 12.32
C GLN A 72 4.12 -11.85 13.07
N GLU A 73 4.55 -12.41 14.20
CA GLU A 73 5.70 -11.93 14.97
C GLU A 73 6.99 -12.27 14.21
N ALA A 74 7.41 -11.38 13.32
CA ALA A 74 8.60 -11.59 12.52
C ALA A 74 9.86 -11.15 13.28
N THR A 75 10.36 -12.00 14.17
CA THR A 75 11.51 -11.72 15.06
C THR A 75 12.83 -11.46 14.31
N THR A 76 12.93 -11.85 13.04
CA THR A 76 14.15 -11.74 12.21
C THR A 76 13.99 -10.83 10.99
N SER A 77 12.88 -10.08 10.89
CA SER A 77 12.71 -9.14 9.80
C SER A 77 13.66 -7.94 9.94
N ARG A 78 14.40 -7.62 8.88
CA ARG A 78 15.28 -6.45 8.82
C ARG A 78 14.89 -5.56 7.65
N LEU A 79 14.65 -4.28 7.95
CA LEU A 79 14.41 -3.26 6.93
C LEU A 79 15.74 -2.84 6.30
N LEU A 80 15.81 -2.89 4.97
CA LEU A 80 16.96 -2.46 4.18
C LEU A 80 16.52 -1.34 3.26
N SER A 81 17.16 -0.18 3.37
CA SER A 81 16.97 0.93 2.42
C SER A 81 17.98 0.77 1.29
N VAL A 82 17.49 0.71 0.06
CA VAL A 82 18.32 0.69 -1.16
C VAL A 82 18.17 2.08 -1.77
N GLY A 83 19.23 2.89 -1.65
CA GLY A 83 19.26 4.29 -2.10
C GLY A 83 19.37 4.44 -3.61
#